data_AF-F8AKR8-F1
#
_entry.id   AF-F8AKR8-F1
#
_cell.length_a   1.000
_cell.length_b   1.000
_cell.length_c   1.000
_cell.angle_alpha   90.00
_cell.angle_beta   90.00
_cell.angle_gamma   90.00
#
_symmetry.space_group_name_H-M   'P 1'
#
loop_
_entity.id
_entity.type
_entity.pdbx_description
1 polymer ?
#
loop_
_entity_poly.entity_id
_entity_poly.type
_entity_poly.pdbx_seq_one_letter_code
_entity_poly.pdbx_strand_id
1 'polypeptide(L)' 'MVKDVDLLDNELCKWTIIDLDELKTKKVQCKNCGYVFNCVGKRILCPKCKTIFEVKNR' A
#
# COMPACT_ATOMS: atom_id res chain seq x y z
N MET A 1 -2.90 -20.42 19.03
CA MET A 1 -2.18 -19.31 19.67
C MET A 1 -1.22 -18.76 18.64
N VAL A 2 -1.57 -17.63 18.01
CA VAL A 2 -0.65 -16.93 17.10
C VAL A 2 0.35 -16.22 18.00
N LYS A 3 1.64 -16.53 17.83
CA LYS A 3 2.69 -15.84 18.56
C LYS A 3 2.85 -14.48 17.92
N ASP A 4 2.56 -13.42 18.67
CA ASP A 4 2.98 -12.07 18.30
C ASP A 4 4.51 -12.10 18.21
N VAL A 5 5.03 -11.99 16.99
CA VAL A 5 6.47 -11.84 16.77
C VAL A 5 6.74 -10.37 17.00
N ASP A 6 7.27 -10.04 18.18
CA ASP A 6 7.90 -8.75 18.45
C ASP A 6 9.13 -8.65 17.55
N LEU A 7 8.91 -8.18 16.33
CA LEU A 7 9.94 -7.76 15.40
C LEU A 7 10.65 -6.58 16.04
N LEU A 8 11.79 -6.86 16.69
CA LEU A 8 12.81 -5.85 16.96
C LEU A 8 13.32 -5.36 15.60
N ASP A 9 12.61 -4.36 15.08
CA ASP A 9 12.40 -4.01 13.67
C ASP A 9 13.59 -3.30 13.01
N ASN A 10 14.81 -3.77 13.24
CA ASN A 10 16.03 -3.11 12.77
C ASN A 10 16.89 -3.92 11.80
N GLU A 11 16.60 -5.21 11.57
CA GLU A 11 17.34 -6.00 10.57
C GLU A 11 16.65 -6.06 9.21
N LEU A 12 15.30 -6.06 9.16
CA LEU A 12 14.55 -5.99 7.90
C LEU A 12 14.68 -4.62 7.22
N CYS A 13 14.71 -3.54 8.00
CA CYS A 13 14.90 -2.17 7.51
C CYS A 13 16.30 -1.91 6.95
N LYS A 14 17.32 -2.69 7.34
CA LYS A 14 18.72 -2.50 6.88
C LYS A 14 18.93 -2.79 5.40
N TRP A 15 18.12 -3.65 4.81
CA TRP A 15 18.36 -4.17 3.46
C TRP A 15 17.35 -3.68 2.42
N THR A 16 16.31 -2.94 2.84
CA THR A 16 15.26 -2.48 1.93
C THR A 16 15.12 -0.96 2.05
N ILE A 17 16.01 -0.23 1.37
CA ILE A 17 15.78 1.20 1.12
C ILE A 17 14.65 1.27 0.10
N ILE A 18 13.45 1.58 0.59
CA ILE A 18 12.31 1.86 -0.28
C ILE A 18 12.42 3.33 -0.68
N ASP A 19 12.98 3.59 -1.86
CA ASP A 19 12.95 4.93 -2.44
C ASP A 19 11.51 5.24 -2.89
N LEU A 20 10.84 6.09 -2.10
CA LEU A 20 9.45 6.51 -2.34
C LEU A 20 9.32 7.39 -3.60
N ASP A 21 10.40 8.05 -4.03
CA ASP A 21 10.42 8.91 -5.22
C ASP A 21 10.62 8.09 -6.50
N GLU A 22 11.38 7.00 -6.44
CA GLU A 22 11.53 6.04 -7.56
C GLU A 22 10.37 5.03 -7.68
N LEU A 23 9.50 4.97 -6.67
CA LEU A 23 8.34 4.08 -6.68
C LEU A 23 7.36 4.49 -7.80
N LYS A 24 7.20 3.60 -8.79
CA LYS A 24 6.21 3.73 -9.86
C LYS A 24 4.79 3.63 -9.29
N THR A 25 4.31 4.74 -8.75
CA THR A 25 2.95 4.88 -8.25
C THR A 25 1.97 5.09 -9.40
N LYS A 26 0.73 4.63 -9.21
CA LYS A 26 -0.38 4.90 -10.12
C LYS A 26 -1.40 5.76 -9.39
N LYS A 27 -1.94 6.76 -10.09
CA LYS A 27 -3.05 7.56 -9.57
C LYS A 27 -4.35 6.80 -9.76
N VAL A 28 -5.08 6.58 -8.69
CA VAL A 28 -6.32 5.81 -8.67
C VAL A 28 -7.41 6.61 -7.98
N GLN A 29 -8.61 6.56 -8.56
CA GLN A 29 -9.81 7.11 -7.96
C GLN A 29 -10.63 5.99 -7.31
N CYS A 30 -10.97 6.15 -6.03
CA CYS A 30 -11.88 5.25 -5.37
C CYS A 30 -13.28 5.36 -5.99
N LYS A 31 -13.83 4.23 -6.44
CA LYS A 31 -15.19 4.19 -7.00
C LYS A 31 -16.29 4.40 -5.96
N ASN A 32 -16.00 4.19 -4.67
CA ASN A 32 -16.99 4.30 -3.61
C ASN A 32 -17.15 5.74 -3.08
N CYS A 33 -16.03 6.45 -2.85
CA CYS A 33 -16.06 7.81 -2.28
C CYS A 33 -15.52 8.91 -3.21
N GLY A 34 -15.07 8.57 -4.42
CA GLY A 34 -14.50 9.51 -5.38
C GLY A 34 -13.12 10.06 -5.02
N TYR A 35 -12.54 9.67 -3.88
CA TYR A 35 -11.22 10.15 -3.46
C TYR A 35 -10.10 9.67 -4.39
N VAL A 36 -9.22 10.58 -4.79
CA VAL A 36 -8.09 10.32 -5.68
C VAL A 36 -6.80 10.24 -4.86
N PHE A 37 -6.02 9.19 -5.05
CA PHE A 37 -4.76 8.97 -4.34
C PHE A 37 -3.78 8.16 -5.18
N ASN A 38 -2.51 8.22 -4.81
CA ASN A 38 -1.46 7.41 -5.42
C ASN A 38 -1.33 6.09 -4.67
N CYS A 39 -1.08 5.03 -5.41
CA CYS A 39 -1.02 3.68 -4.87
C CYS A 39 -0.05 2.80 -5.66
N VAL A 40 0.36 1.71 -5.02
CA VAL A 40 1.22 0.69 -5.59
C VAL A 40 0.58 -0.67 -5.39
N GLY A 41 0.70 -1.53 -6.41
CA GLY A 41 0.08 -2.85 -6.41
C GLY A 41 -1.32 -2.91 -7.04
N LYS A 42 -1.89 -4.12 -7.03
CA LYS A 42 -3.16 -4.45 -7.71
C LYS A 42 -4.38 -4.35 -6.79
N ARG A 43 -4.21 -4.58 -5.49
CA ARG A 43 -5.29 -4.59 -4.50
C ARG A 43 -5.06 -3.45 -3.52
N ILE A 44 -6.05 -2.59 -3.38
CA ILE A 44 -5.92 -1.29 -2.73
C ILE A 44 -7.01 -1.11 -1.69
N LEU A 45 -6.62 -0.56 -0.56
CA LEU A 45 -7.52 -0.03 0.45
C LEU A 45 -7.70 1.48 0.24
N CYS A 46 -8.94 1.95 0.11
CA CYS A 46 -9.19 3.39 0.10
C CYS A 46 -8.89 4.00 1.48
N PRO A 47 -8.07 5.07 1.58
CA PRO A 47 -7.75 5.68 2.87
C PRO A 47 -8.94 6.40 3.53
N LYS A 48 -9.95 6.80 2.75
CA LYS A 48 -11.14 7.48 3.29
C LYS A 48 -12.25 6.53 3.72
N CYS A 49 -12.72 5.69 2.80
CA CYS A 49 -13.88 4.82 3.05
C CYS A 49 -13.52 3.39 3.44
N LYS A 50 -12.22 3.07 3.55
CA LYS A 50 -11.70 1.73 3.90
C LYS A 50 -12.21 0.59 3.00
N THR A 51 -12.71 0.94 1.80
CA THR A 51 -13.15 -0.06 0.82
C THR A 51 -11.94 -0.67 0.14
N ILE A 52 -11.90 -2.00 0.08
CA ILE A 52 -10.88 -2.75 -0.63
C ILE A 52 -11.37 -3.01 -2.05
N PHE A 53 -10.55 -2.70 -3.05
CA PHE A 53 -10.86 -2.95 -4.45
C PHE A 53 -9.60 -3.26 -5.25
N GLU A 54 -9.79 -3.87 -6.42
CA GLU A 54 -8.69 -4.18 -7.33
C GLU A 54 -8.62 -3.19 -8.48
N VAL A 55 -7.40 -2.80 -8.82
CA VAL A 55 -7.08 -2.04 -10.02
C VAL A 55 -6.35 -2.94 -10.99
N LYS A 56 -6.90 -3.02 -12.21
CA LYS A 56 -6.26 -3.74 -13.31
C LYS A 56 -5.05 -2.93 -13.77
N ASN A 57 -3.86 -3.50 -13.66
CA ASN A 57 -2.69 -3.01 -14.38
C ASN A 57 -2.95 -3.27 -15.87
N ARG A 58 -3.18 -2.20 -16.66
CA ARG A 58 -2.88 -2.22 -18.09
C ARG A 58 -1.37 -2.15 -18.28
#